data_AF-A0AA84ZZ32-F1
#
_entry.id   AF-A0AA84ZZ32-F1
#
_cell.length_a   1.000
_cell.length_b   1.000
_cell.length_c   1.000
_cell.angle_alpha   90.00
_cell.angle_beta   90.00
_cell.angle_gamma   90.00
#
_symmetry.space_group_name_H-M   'P 1'
#
loop_
_entity.id
_entity.type
_entity.pdbx_description
1 polymer ?
#
loop_
_entity_poly.entity_id
_entity_poly.type
_entity_poly.pdbx_seq_one_letter_code
_entity_poly.pdbx_strand_id
1 'polypeptide(L)'
;MGKVMSMARRFIINYNVEDRAMKYLEVNKNVFKAPPKHPGTISMVDERYEKLSAHNPELDKNVNSLGIVAKSLNKGILPEGMEYVGKTTRKLPQKYDGIYPYPPPSEDFGFIVPESVPEGRLTMRQAVKLIATHQKSATDIDSLSELFSLDKEKTKQILDYFSLFEVPAKGIWTPPSMQQSEQKLLDEAVSYEQNNLEDLGGNEYIQRKTVLKQLNRK
;
A
#
# COMPACT_ATOMS: atom_id res chain seq x y z
N MET A 1 16.97 29.35 -33.91
CA MET A 1 15.90 30.37 -33.97
C MET A 1 14.61 30.01 -33.20
N GLY A 2 14.25 28.73 -33.00
CA GLY A 2 12.97 28.35 -32.36
C GLY A 2 12.77 28.77 -30.89
N LYS A 3 13.85 28.92 -30.09
CA LYS A 3 13.75 29.33 -28.68
C LYS A 3 13.25 30.76 -28.50
N VAL A 4 13.68 31.68 -29.37
CA VAL A 4 13.30 33.10 -29.31
C VAL A 4 11.84 33.29 -29.71
N MET A 5 11.40 32.57 -30.75
CA MET A 5 10.00 32.54 -31.17
C MET A 5 9.08 31.93 -30.11
N SER A 6 9.54 30.88 -29.41
CA SER A 6 8.79 30.26 -28.31
C SER A 6 8.61 31.21 -27.12
N MET A 7 9.64 31.98 -26.77
CA MET A 7 9.55 32.98 -25.69
C MET A 7 8.59 34.12 -26.06
N ALA A 8 8.69 34.67 -27.27
CA ALA A 8 7.78 35.71 -27.75
C ALA A 8 6.31 35.22 -27.74
N ARG A 9 6.06 33.98 -28.18
CA ARG A 9 4.72 33.38 -28.16
C ARG A 9 4.16 33.24 -26.74
N ARG A 10 5.00 32.92 -25.74
CA ARG A 10 4.56 32.85 -24.34
C ARG A 10 4.12 34.21 -23.79
N PHE A 11 4.83 35.29 -24.10
CA PHE A 11 4.42 36.64 -23.68
C PHE A 11 3.08 37.06 -24.28
N ILE A 12 2.84 36.72 -25.55
CA ILE A 12 1.58 37.03 -26.22
C ILE A 12 0.42 36.21 -25.63
N ILE A 13 0.62 34.92 -25.38
CA ILE A 13 -0.41 34.05 -24.77
C ILE A 13 -0.71 34.48 -23.34
N ASN A 14 0.32 34.86 -22.59
CA ASN A 14 0.23 35.23 -21.18
C ASN A 14 -0.18 36.68 -20.94
N TYR A 15 -0.43 37.45 -22.00
CA TYR A 15 -0.92 38.81 -21.85
C TYR A 15 -2.34 38.80 -21.31
N ASN A 16 -2.51 39.45 -20.16
CA ASN A 16 -3.77 39.64 -19.46
C ASN A 16 -4.56 38.34 -19.20
N VAL A 17 -3.85 37.32 -18.70
CA VAL A 17 -4.46 36.02 -18.36
C VAL A 17 -5.40 36.13 -17.16
N GLU A 18 -5.10 37.01 -16.21
CA GLU A 18 -5.90 37.19 -14.99
C GLU A 18 -7.31 37.72 -15.32
N ASP A 19 -7.43 38.82 -16.07
CA ASP A 19 -8.75 39.33 -16.47
C ASP A 19 -9.51 38.33 -17.35
N ARG A 20 -8.80 37.61 -18.23
CA ARG A 20 -9.40 36.61 -19.10
C ARG A 20 -9.92 35.41 -18.31
N ALA A 21 -9.17 34.97 -17.30
CA ALA A 21 -9.58 33.91 -16.40
C ALA A 21 -10.77 34.35 -15.55
N MET A 22 -10.72 35.56 -14.97
CA MET A 22 -11.82 36.12 -14.17
C MET A 22 -13.10 36.25 -14.99
N LYS A 23 -13.03 36.82 -16.19
CA LYS A 23 -14.18 36.92 -17.11
C LYS A 23 -14.72 35.55 -17.51
N TYR A 24 -13.85 34.56 -17.73
CA TYR A 24 -14.28 33.19 -18.03
C TYR A 24 -14.99 32.53 -16.84
N LEU A 25 -14.51 32.75 -15.61
CA LEU A 25 -15.16 32.27 -14.39
C LEU A 25 -16.51 32.94 -14.15
N GLU A 26 -16.62 34.26 -14.40
CA GLU A 26 -17.88 35.01 -14.29
C GLU A 26 -18.94 34.51 -15.28
N VAL A 27 -18.56 34.32 -16.55
CA VAL A 27 -19.47 33.81 -17.60
C VAL A 27 -19.93 32.38 -17.29
N ASN A 28 -19.03 31.55 -16.74
CA ASN A 28 -19.31 30.13 -16.45
C ASN A 28 -19.72 29.88 -14.99
N LYS A 29 -20.09 30.92 -14.23
CA LYS A 29 -20.45 30.81 -12.81
C LYS A 29 -21.53 29.76 -12.52
N ASN A 30 -22.45 29.55 -13.48
CA ASN A 30 -23.53 28.57 -13.36
C ASN A 30 -23.12 27.14 -13.78
N VAL A 31 -22.02 26.98 -14.51
CA VAL A 31 -21.45 25.69 -14.94
C VAL A 31 -20.58 25.12 -13.83
N PHE A 32 -19.86 25.97 -13.11
CA PHE A 32 -19.07 25.59 -11.94
C PHE A 32 -19.97 25.47 -10.68
N LYS A 33 -21.00 24.63 -10.75
CA LYS A 33 -21.65 24.18 -9.52
C LYS A 33 -20.71 23.18 -8.84
N ALA A 34 -20.39 23.46 -7.58
CA ALA A 34 -19.68 22.49 -6.75
C ALA A 34 -20.44 21.15 -6.80
N PRO A 35 -19.74 20.01 -6.93
CA PRO A 35 -20.40 18.72 -6.99
C PRO A 35 -21.27 18.51 -5.74
N PRO A 36 -22.42 17.82 -5.88
CA PRO A 36 -23.26 17.52 -4.73
C PRO A 36 -22.46 16.75 -3.68
N LYS A 37 -22.55 17.18 -2.42
CA LYS A 37 -21.84 16.53 -1.31
C LYS A 37 -22.42 15.13 -1.10
N HIS A 38 -21.54 14.16 -0.80
CA HIS A 38 -21.95 12.78 -0.50
C HIS A 38 -22.81 12.75 0.78
N PRO A 39 -23.90 11.97 0.84
CA PRO A 39 -24.84 11.98 1.96
C PRO A 39 -24.20 11.69 3.34
N GLY A 40 -23.17 10.85 3.38
CA GLY A 40 -22.41 10.59 4.61
C GLY A 40 -21.47 11.71 5.07
N THR A 41 -21.19 12.70 4.20
CA THR A 41 -20.37 13.88 4.55
C THR A 41 -21.23 14.98 5.14
N ILE A 42 -22.54 15.03 4.82
CA ILE A 42 -23.47 16.08 5.26
C ILE A 42 -23.62 16.11 6.78
N SER A 43 -23.60 14.95 7.44
CA SER A 43 -23.71 14.83 8.91
C SER A 43 -22.41 15.14 9.66
N MET A 44 -21.25 15.10 8.99
CA MET A 44 -19.95 15.45 9.58
C MET A 44 -19.52 16.90 9.34
N VAL A 45 -20.30 17.68 8.57
CA VAL A 45 -20.13 19.13 8.51
C VAL A 45 -20.72 19.72 9.79
N ASP A 46 -20.05 19.45 10.90
CA ASP A 46 -20.27 20.11 12.18
C ASP A 46 -20.19 21.64 11.99
N GLU A 47 -20.86 22.38 12.86
CA GLU A 47 -20.79 23.85 12.99
C GLU A 47 -19.35 24.41 12.98
N ARG A 48 -18.35 23.57 13.29
CA ARG A 48 -16.91 23.87 13.18
C ARG A 48 -16.47 24.15 11.73
N TYR A 49 -16.96 23.38 10.75
CA TYR A 49 -16.63 23.59 9.34
C TYR A 49 -17.31 24.83 8.77
N GLU A 50 -18.53 25.16 9.22
CA GLU A 50 -19.20 26.41 8.84
C GLU A 50 -18.47 27.65 9.39
N LYS A 51 -17.95 27.57 10.61
CA LYS A 51 -17.11 28.64 11.19
C LYS A 51 -15.77 28.81 10.47
N LEU A 52 -15.23 27.73 9.89
CA LEU A 52 -13.99 27.75 9.08
C LEU A 52 -14.22 28.24 7.65
N SER A 53 -15.40 28.01 7.08
CA SER A 53 -15.78 28.50 5.74
C SER A 53 -16.34 29.92 5.76
N ALA A 54 -16.78 30.41 6.93
CA ALA A 54 -17.21 31.78 7.11
C ALA A 54 -16.03 32.75 6.89
N HIS A 55 -16.31 33.84 6.16
CA HIS A 55 -15.32 34.87 5.87
C HIS A 55 -14.85 35.55 7.17
N ASN A 56 -13.55 35.46 7.47
CA ASN A 56 -12.96 36.05 8.65
C ASN A 56 -12.04 37.23 8.27
N PRO A 57 -12.46 38.49 8.52
CA PRO A 57 -11.71 39.67 8.11
C PRO A 57 -10.38 39.84 8.85
N GLU A 58 -10.19 39.18 10.01
CA GLU A 58 -8.92 39.21 10.73
C GLU A 58 -7.85 38.33 10.06
N LEU A 59 -8.26 37.19 9.51
CA LEU A 59 -7.36 36.32 8.75
C LEU A 59 -6.89 37.00 7.46
N ASP A 60 -7.78 37.71 6.76
CA ASP A 60 -7.40 38.47 5.56
C ASP A 60 -6.39 39.57 5.87
N LYS A 61 -6.54 40.28 7.00
CA LYS A 61 -5.55 41.26 7.45
C LYS A 61 -4.19 40.61 7.73
N ASN A 62 -4.19 39.41 8.31
CA ASN A 62 -2.96 38.66 8.58
C ASN A 62 -2.30 38.14 7.30
N VAL A 63 -3.07 37.69 6.31
CA VAL A 63 -2.52 37.27 5.02
C VAL A 63 -1.98 38.48 4.25
N ASN A 64 -2.69 39.61 4.27
CA ASN A 64 -2.25 40.83 3.60
C ASN A 64 -1.05 41.52 4.30
N SER A 65 -0.85 41.29 5.59
CA SER A 65 0.33 41.78 6.31
C SER A 65 1.59 40.95 6.05
N LEU A 66 1.43 39.70 5.60
CA LEU A 66 2.53 38.88 5.11
C LEU A 66 2.98 39.40 3.75
N GLY A 67 4.00 40.27 3.76
CA GLY A 67 4.70 40.66 2.55
C GLY A 67 5.41 39.45 1.94
N ILE A 68 4.77 38.79 0.97
CA ILE A 68 5.39 37.72 0.20
C ILE A 68 6.42 38.36 -0.73
N VAL A 69 7.64 38.50 -0.25
CA VAL A 69 8.78 38.88 -1.07
C VAL A 69 9.20 37.64 -1.85
N ALA A 70 8.74 37.54 -3.10
CA ALA A 70 9.24 36.56 -4.05
C ALA A 70 10.73 36.85 -4.34
N LYS A 71 11.61 36.36 -3.48
CA LYS A 71 13.05 36.42 -3.70
C LYS A 71 13.33 35.41 -4.82
N SER A 72 13.65 35.90 -6.01
CA SER A 72 14.16 35.03 -7.06
C SER A 72 15.41 34.34 -6.50
N LEU A 73 15.32 33.04 -6.27
CA LEU A 73 16.44 32.21 -5.86
C LEU A 73 17.40 32.12 -7.05
N ASN A 74 18.21 33.16 -7.25
CA ASN A 74 19.27 33.16 -8.26
C ASN A 74 20.34 32.11 -7.95
N LYS A 75 20.33 31.55 -6.73
CA LYS A 75 21.16 30.44 -6.26
C LYS A 75 20.24 29.56 -5.41
N GLY A 76 20.04 28.33 -5.85
CA GLY A 76 18.94 27.47 -5.43
C GLY A 76 19.03 26.92 -4.01
N ILE A 77 18.06 26.05 -3.73
CA ILE A 77 17.61 25.45 -2.46
C ILE A 77 18.66 24.50 -1.84
N LEU A 78 19.94 24.64 -2.18
CA LEU A 78 20.99 23.77 -1.66
C LEU A 78 21.39 24.18 -0.24
N PRO A 79 21.74 23.21 0.63
CA PRO A 79 22.24 23.48 1.96
C PRO A 79 23.52 24.35 1.91
N GLU A 80 23.76 25.10 2.98
CA GLU A 80 24.93 25.97 3.12
C GLU A 80 26.22 25.19 2.83
N GLY A 81 27.05 25.72 1.91
CA GLY A 81 28.32 25.11 1.49
C GLY A 81 28.28 24.35 0.16
N MET A 82 27.14 24.27 -0.53
CA MET A 82 27.05 23.63 -1.86
C MET A 82 26.77 24.63 -2.98
N GLU A 83 27.76 24.83 -3.86
CA GLU A 83 27.61 25.67 -5.05
C GLU A 83 27.01 24.88 -6.24
N TYR A 84 26.04 25.48 -6.93
CA TYR A 84 25.52 24.92 -8.18
C TYR A 84 26.62 24.92 -9.24
N VAL A 85 27.04 23.72 -9.67
CA VAL A 85 27.95 23.57 -10.81
C VAL A 85 27.16 23.90 -12.10
N GLY A 86 27.39 25.09 -12.66
CA GLY A 86 26.64 25.61 -13.81
C GLY A 86 26.74 24.78 -15.10
N LYS A 87 27.77 23.93 -15.22
CA LYS A 87 27.91 22.93 -16.30
C LYS A 87 28.54 21.67 -15.72
N THR A 88 27.72 20.63 -15.54
CA THR A 88 28.22 19.31 -15.18
C THR A 88 28.91 18.66 -16.38
N THR A 89 30.16 18.20 -16.20
CA THR A 89 30.84 17.31 -17.14
C THR A 89 30.44 15.85 -16.94
N ARG A 90 29.67 15.55 -15.90
CA ARG A 90 29.11 14.21 -15.68
C ARG A 90 28.09 13.96 -16.78
N LYS A 91 28.36 12.96 -17.61
CA LYS A 91 27.39 12.45 -18.59
C LYS A 91 26.10 12.12 -17.81
N LEU A 92 24.95 12.53 -18.33
CA LEU A 92 23.67 12.00 -17.82
C LEU A 92 23.77 10.47 -17.84
N PRO A 93 23.15 9.76 -16.88
CA PRO A 93 23.03 8.32 -16.97
C PRO A 93 22.50 7.98 -18.36
N GLN A 94 23.35 7.39 -19.20
CA GLN A 94 22.89 6.85 -20.47
C GLN A 94 21.91 5.76 -20.09
N LYS A 95 20.74 5.78 -20.74
CA LYS A 95 19.68 4.80 -20.49
C LYS A 95 20.32 3.42 -20.45
N TYR A 96 20.06 2.69 -19.36
CA TYR A 96 20.45 1.29 -19.23
C TYR A 96 19.96 0.52 -20.46
N ASP A 97 20.73 -0.47 -20.89
CA ASP A 97 20.42 -1.39 -22.00
C ASP A 97 19.21 -2.29 -21.68
N GLY A 98 18.06 -1.66 -21.41
CA GLY A 98 16.76 -2.29 -21.24
C GLY A 98 15.93 -2.11 -22.50
N ILE A 99 15.24 -3.17 -22.90
CA ILE A 99 14.27 -3.16 -24.00
C ILE A 99 13.22 -2.07 -23.71
N TYR A 100 13.05 -1.12 -24.63
CA TYR A 100 12.06 -0.06 -24.50
C TYR A 100 10.73 -0.49 -25.16
N PRO A 101 9.56 -0.23 -24.55
CA PRO A 101 9.37 0.34 -23.21
C PRO A 101 9.76 -0.66 -22.10
N TYR A 102 10.23 -0.15 -20.96
CA TYR A 102 10.44 -0.98 -19.78
C TYR A 102 9.14 -1.77 -19.50
N PRO A 103 9.22 -3.09 -19.26
CA PRO A 103 8.04 -3.83 -18.85
C PRO A 103 7.45 -3.13 -17.61
N PRO A 104 6.12 -3.02 -17.50
CA PRO A 104 5.51 -2.46 -16.31
C PRO A 104 6.02 -3.23 -15.09
N PRO A 105 6.37 -2.53 -14.00
CA PRO A 105 6.89 -3.21 -12.82
C PRO A 105 5.87 -4.25 -12.35
N SER A 106 6.34 -5.43 -11.96
CA SER A 106 5.43 -6.46 -11.47
C SER A 106 4.79 -5.99 -10.17
N GLU A 107 3.46 -5.92 -10.16
CA GLU A 107 2.68 -5.64 -8.96
C GLU A 107 2.24 -6.95 -8.31
N ASP A 108 2.63 -7.15 -7.06
CA ASP A 108 2.18 -8.26 -6.23
C ASP A 108 1.43 -7.73 -5.03
N PHE A 109 0.27 -8.33 -4.73
CA PHE A 109 -0.56 -7.93 -3.59
C PHE A 109 -0.90 -6.42 -3.56
N GLY A 110 -0.95 -5.78 -4.74
CA GLY A 110 -1.19 -4.34 -4.88
C GLY A 110 0.03 -3.45 -4.60
N PHE A 111 1.23 -4.03 -4.48
CA PHE A 111 2.49 -3.32 -4.28
C PHE A 111 3.45 -3.59 -5.43
N ILE A 112 4.19 -2.55 -5.84
CA ILE A 112 5.27 -2.65 -6.81
C ILE A 112 6.41 -3.45 -6.18
N VAL A 113 6.76 -4.59 -6.78
CA VAL A 113 7.86 -5.43 -6.30
C VAL A 113 9.19 -4.76 -6.63
N PRO A 114 10.08 -4.56 -5.63
CA PRO A 114 11.41 -4.02 -5.89
C PRO A 114 12.28 -5.04 -6.63
N GLU A 115 13.15 -4.57 -7.52
CA GLU A 115 14.09 -5.41 -8.27
C GLU A 115 15.13 -6.09 -7.37
N SER A 116 15.56 -5.39 -6.31
CA SER A 116 16.48 -5.89 -5.30
C SER A 116 15.91 -5.68 -3.90
N VAL A 117 15.98 -6.72 -3.07
CA VAL A 117 15.51 -6.71 -1.69
C VAL A 117 16.72 -6.53 -0.77
N PRO A 118 16.75 -5.50 0.09
CA PRO A 118 17.85 -5.31 1.02
C PRO A 118 17.82 -6.37 2.13
N GLU A 119 18.99 -6.70 2.67
CA GLU A 119 19.14 -7.65 3.78
C GLU A 119 18.29 -7.27 4.99
N GLY A 120 17.74 -8.27 5.68
CA GLY A 120 16.85 -8.07 6.83
C GLY A 120 15.46 -7.55 6.48
N ARG A 121 15.12 -7.38 5.19
CA ARG A 121 13.77 -7.05 4.72
C ARG A 121 13.25 -8.13 3.80
N LEU A 122 11.94 -8.15 3.63
CA LEU A 122 11.28 -9.20 2.88
C LEU A 122 10.10 -8.63 2.07
N THR A 123 9.92 -9.12 0.85
CA THR A 123 8.74 -8.81 0.03
C THR A 123 7.56 -9.69 0.41
N MET A 124 6.33 -9.26 0.14
CA MET A 124 5.13 -10.07 0.42
C MET A 124 5.18 -11.44 -0.27
N ARG A 125 5.67 -11.50 -1.52
CA ARG A 125 5.88 -12.77 -2.24
C ARG A 125 6.86 -13.69 -1.50
N GLN A 126 7.99 -13.16 -1.04
CA GLN A 126 8.95 -13.93 -0.25
C GLN A 126 8.34 -14.37 1.09
N ALA A 127 7.47 -13.57 1.70
CA ALA A 127 6.89 -13.87 3.02
C ALA A 127 5.96 -15.08 2.92
N VAL A 128 5.09 -15.08 1.90
CA VAL A 128 4.23 -16.22 1.60
C VAL A 128 5.05 -17.45 1.28
N LYS A 129 6.15 -17.30 0.52
CA LYS A 129 7.07 -18.42 0.24
C LYS A 129 7.71 -18.97 1.51
N LEU A 130 8.19 -18.11 2.41
CA LEU A 130 8.80 -18.50 3.69
C LEU A 130 7.83 -19.33 4.53
N ILE A 131 6.59 -18.85 4.67
CA ILE A 131 5.54 -19.56 5.42
C ILE A 131 5.22 -20.89 4.75
N ALA A 132 5.04 -20.90 3.43
CA ALA A 132 4.77 -22.12 2.67
C ALA A 132 5.91 -23.15 2.77
N THR A 133 7.17 -22.72 2.75
CA THR A 133 8.32 -23.62 2.93
C THR A 133 8.37 -24.20 4.34
N HIS A 134 8.08 -23.40 5.36
CA HIS A 134 8.00 -23.90 6.73
C HIS A 134 6.92 -24.98 6.88
N GLN A 135 5.73 -24.70 6.34
CA GLN A 135 4.58 -25.62 6.39
C GLN A 135 4.80 -26.91 5.56
N LYS A 136 5.50 -26.82 4.42
CA LYS A 136 5.70 -27.97 3.53
C LYS A 136 6.86 -28.87 3.94
N SER A 137 7.95 -28.32 4.47
CA SER A 137 9.21 -29.06 4.62
C SER A 137 9.79 -29.07 6.03
N ALA A 138 9.02 -28.73 7.08
CA ALA A 138 9.45 -28.78 8.49
C ALA A 138 10.91 -28.31 8.68
N THR A 139 11.21 -27.12 8.14
CA THR A 139 12.58 -26.59 8.07
C THR A 139 12.93 -25.83 9.34
N ASP A 140 14.13 -26.04 9.86
CA ASP A 140 14.62 -25.35 11.07
C ASP A 140 14.68 -23.82 10.84
N ILE A 141 14.38 -23.06 11.90
CA ILE A 141 14.38 -21.59 11.89
C ILE A 141 15.72 -21.03 11.42
N ASP A 142 16.83 -21.68 11.79
CA ASP A 142 18.17 -21.29 11.39
C ASP A 142 18.35 -21.36 9.86
N SER A 143 17.92 -22.47 9.25
CA SER A 143 17.98 -22.63 7.79
C SER A 143 17.12 -21.62 7.04
N LEU A 144 15.92 -21.30 7.56
CA LEU A 144 15.03 -20.31 6.98
C LEU A 144 15.59 -18.89 7.10
N SER A 145 16.21 -18.57 8.23
CA SER A 145 16.83 -17.26 8.44
C SER A 145 17.96 -16.99 7.46
N GLU A 146 18.78 -18.01 7.16
CA GLU A 146 19.86 -17.93 6.17
C GLU A 146 19.33 -17.81 4.74
N LEU A 147 18.35 -18.65 4.37
CA LEU A 147 17.76 -18.66 3.02
C LEU A 147 17.12 -17.33 2.64
N PHE A 148 16.51 -16.64 3.60
CA PHE A 148 15.82 -15.37 3.38
C PHE A 148 16.61 -14.15 3.88
N SER A 149 17.86 -14.34 4.34
CA SER A 149 18.71 -13.26 4.87
C SER A 149 18.01 -12.41 5.93
N LEU A 150 17.31 -13.09 6.85
CA LEU A 150 16.57 -12.51 7.96
C LEU A 150 17.24 -12.85 9.29
N ASP A 151 16.95 -12.04 10.29
CA ASP A 151 17.34 -12.31 11.66
C ASP A 151 16.51 -13.46 12.26
N LYS A 152 17.14 -14.31 13.08
CA LYS A 152 16.52 -15.52 13.65
C LYS A 152 15.29 -15.17 14.51
N GLU A 153 15.41 -14.12 15.32
CA GLU A 153 14.33 -13.66 16.19
C GLU A 153 13.11 -13.21 15.39
N LYS A 154 13.33 -12.45 14.31
CA LYS A 154 12.26 -11.98 13.43
C LYS A 154 11.60 -13.13 12.68
N THR A 155 12.41 -14.07 12.21
CA THR A 155 11.92 -15.26 11.49
C THR A 155 10.99 -16.07 12.39
N LYS A 156 11.39 -16.28 13.65
CA LYS A 156 10.55 -16.93 14.66
C LYS A 156 9.24 -16.17 14.93
N GLN A 157 9.31 -14.85 15.13
CA GLN A 157 8.10 -14.03 15.37
C GLN A 157 7.11 -14.09 14.19
N ILE A 158 7.60 -14.10 12.96
CA ILE A 158 6.77 -14.24 11.76
C ILE A 158 6.06 -15.59 11.78
N LEU A 159 6.79 -16.68 11.99
CA LEU A 159 6.22 -18.04 12.04
C LEU A 159 5.20 -18.19 13.18
N ASP A 160 5.53 -17.70 14.37
CA ASP A 160 4.64 -17.73 15.54
C ASP A 160 3.32 -16.98 15.25
N TYR A 161 3.39 -15.83 14.58
CA TYR A 161 2.19 -15.06 14.19
C TYR A 161 1.32 -15.82 13.18
N PHE A 162 1.94 -16.48 12.19
CA PHE A 162 1.21 -17.18 11.14
C PHE A 162 0.77 -18.60 11.51
N SER A 163 1.21 -19.13 12.66
CA SER A 163 0.73 -20.42 13.22
C SER A 163 -0.79 -20.49 13.37
N LEU A 164 -1.44 -19.35 13.59
CA LEU A 164 -2.91 -19.25 13.70
C LEU A 164 -3.66 -19.67 12.43
N PHE A 165 -2.99 -19.63 11.28
CA PHE A 165 -3.56 -19.98 9.98
C PHE A 165 -3.25 -21.42 9.57
N GLU A 166 -2.60 -22.21 10.43
CA GLU A 166 -2.36 -23.62 10.19
C GLU A 166 -3.63 -24.43 10.48
N VAL A 167 -4.18 -25.06 9.44
CA VAL A 167 -5.31 -25.98 9.59
C VAL A 167 -4.75 -27.33 10.04
N PRO A 168 -5.15 -27.86 11.21
CA PRO A 168 -4.75 -29.21 11.60
C PRO A 168 -5.24 -30.23 10.57
N ALA A 169 -4.45 -31.28 10.32
CA ALA A 169 -4.71 -32.30 9.29
C ALA A 169 -6.07 -33.02 9.42
N LYS A 170 -6.70 -32.94 10.59
CA LYS A 170 -8.12 -33.28 10.78
C LYS A 170 -8.83 -31.94 10.75
N GLY A 171 -9.78 -31.71 9.82
CA GLY A 171 -10.55 -30.45 9.65
C GLY A 171 -11.36 -29.95 10.87
N ILE A 172 -11.01 -30.40 12.07
CA ILE A 172 -11.45 -29.98 13.38
C ILE A 172 -10.40 -29.02 13.92
N TRP A 173 -10.76 -27.73 14.01
CA TRP A 173 -9.93 -26.74 14.71
C TRP A 173 -9.68 -27.22 16.15
N THR A 174 -8.42 -27.48 16.47
CA THR A 174 -7.96 -27.83 17.81
C THR A 174 -7.06 -26.71 18.31
N PRO A 175 -7.25 -26.23 19.55
CA PRO A 175 -6.45 -25.15 20.09
C PRO A 175 -4.96 -25.57 20.14
N PRO A 176 -4.01 -24.63 20.01
CA PRO A 176 -2.57 -24.92 19.91
C PRO A 176 -2.01 -25.78 21.05
N SER A 177 -2.64 -25.75 22.23
CA SER A 177 -2.25 -26.58 23.38
C SER A 177 -2.52 -28.07 23.23
N MET A 178 -3.31 -28.48 22.23
CA MET A 178 -3.76 -29.87 22.02
C MET A 178 -3.24 -30.50 20.72
N GLN A 179 -2.42 -29.80 19.93
CA GLN A 179 -1.88 -30.31 18.67
C GLN A 179 -0.68 -31.25 18.92
N GLN A 180 -0.88 -32.56 18.76
CA GLN A 180 0.17 -33.60 18.84
C GLN A 180 0.37 -34.40 17.54
N SER A 181 -0.37 -34.12 16.46
CA SER A 181 -0.37 -35.00 15.28
C SER A 181 0.34 -34.41 14.07
N GLU A 182 1.15 -35.25 13.45
CA GLU A 182 1.89 -35.07 12.18
C GLU A 182 1.06 -34.31 11.12
N GLN A 183 1.66 -33.25 10.57
CA GLN A 183 1.06 -32.41 9.54
C GLN A 183 1.05 -33.15 8.19
N LYS A 184 -0.11 -33.26 7.53
CA LYS A 184 -0.23 -33.76 6.16
C LYS A 184 -0.12 -32.62 5.15
N LEU A 185 0.60 -32.86 4.06
CA LEU A 185 0.84 -31.91 2.97
C LEU A 185 -0.44 -31.59 2.16
N LEU A 186 -0.59 -30.32 1.79
CA LEU A 186 -1.72 -29.76 1.03
C LEU A 186 -1.75 -30.14 -0.47
N ASP A 187 -0.77 -30.92 -0.95
CA ASP A 187 -0.65 -31.25 -2.37
C ASP A 187 -1.48 -32.49 -2.77
N GLU A 188 -2.17 -33.15 -1.82
CA GLU A 188 -3.17 -34.17 -2.14
C GLU A 188 -4.43 -33.51 -2.73
N ALA A 189 -4.79 -33.88 -3.96
CA ALA A 189 -6.03 -33.43 -4.57
C ALA A 189 -7.21 -33.84 -3.68
N VAL A 190 -7.98 -32.86 -3.22
CA VAL A 190 -9.26 -33.10 -2.53
C VAL A 190 -10.17 -33.79 -3.56
N SER A 191 -10.30 -35.11 -3.47
CA SER A 191 -11.22 -35.85 -4.33
C SER A 191 -12.64 -35.48 -3.93
N TYR A 192 -13.39 -34.89 -4.87
CA TYR A 192 -14.78 -34.49 -4.67
C TYR A 192 -15.75 -35.69 -4.52
N GLU A 193 -15.25 -36.93 -4.59
CA GLU A 193 -16.06 -38.15 -4.56
C GLU A 193 -16.64 -38.47 -3.17
N GLN A 194 -16.20 -37.77 -2.11
CA GLN A 194 -16.79 -37.93 -0.77
C GLN A 194 -17.85 -36.88 -0.42
N ASN A 195 -18.17 -35.96 -1.33
CA ASN A 195 -19.30 -35.05 -1.16
C ASN A 195 -20.61 -35.72 -1.61
N ASN A 196 -20.95 -36.84 -0.99
CA ASN A 196 -22.35 -37.26 -0.97
C ASN A 196 -23.10 -36.24 -0.14
N LEU A 197 -24.00 -35.52 -0.80
CA LEU A 197 -24.76 -34.37 -0.33
C LEU A 197 -25.69 -34.67 0.88
N GLU A 198 -25.64 -35.88 1.43
CA GLU A 198 -26.43 -36.36 2.57
C GLU A 198 -25.70 -36.26 3.92
N ASP A 199 -24.37 -36.01 3.93
CA ASP A 199 -23.56 -35.99 5.16
C ASP A 199 -23.37 -34.61 5.81
N LEU A 200 -23.94 -33.55 5.22
CA LEU A 200 -23.89 -32.19 5.76
C LEU A 200 -24.83 -32.03 6.97
N GLY A 201 -24.40 -32.54 8.12
CA GLY A 201 -24.88 -32.11 9.43
C GLY A 201 -25.35 -33.22 10.39
N GLY A 202 -25.61 -34.43 9.89
CA GLY A 202 -26.09 -35.54 10.72
C GLY A 202 -24.98 -36.24 11.51
N ASN A 203 -23.88 -36.58 10.82
CA ASN A 203 -22.84 -37.43 11.38
C ASN A 203 -21.92 -36.72 12.38
N GLU A 204 -21.58 -35.46 12.15
CA GLU A 204 -20.69 -34.70 13.05
C GLU A 204 -21.32 -34.47 14.44
N TYR A 205 -22.62 -34.16 14.50
CA TYR A 205 -23.32 -33.97 15.76
C TYR A 205 -23.41 -35.26 16.59
N ILE A 206 -23.65 -36.39 15.92
CA ILE A 206 -23.70 -37.71 16.56
C ILE A 206 -22.32 -38.08 17.12
N GLN A 207 -21.26 -37.85 16.36
CA GLN A 207 -19.88 -38.08 16.79
C GLN A 207 -19.49 -37.17 17.98
N ARG A 208 -19.89 -35.90 17.96
CA ARG A 208 -19.65 -34.98 19.08
C ARG A 208 -20.38 -35.42 20.34
N LYS A 209 -21.62 -35.89 20.19
CA LYS A 209 -22.46 -36.40 21.29
C LYS A 209 -21.92 -37.70 21.89
N THR A 210 -21.35 -38.60 21.09
CA THR A 210 -20.74 -39.84 21.58
C THR A 210 -19.44 -39.58 22.33
N VAL A 211 -18.58 -38.69 21.82
CA VAL A 211 -17.32 -38.29 22.50
C VAL A 211 -17.61 -37.61 23.84
N LEU A 212 -18.57 -36.68 23.90
CA LEU A 212 -18.97 -36.03 25.16
C LEU A 212 -19.56 -37.02 26.18
N LYS A 213 -20.33 -38.02 25.73
CA LYS A 213 -20.84 -39.08 26.60
C LYS A 213 -19.74 -39.98 27.18
N GLN A 214 -18.67 -40.22 26.43
CA GLN A 214 -17.53 -41.01 26.90
C GLN A 214 -16.69 -40.24 27.93
N LEU A 215 -16.55 -38.93 27.76
CA LEU A 215 -15.84 -38.05 28.70
C LEU A 215 -16.58 -37.91 30.04
N ASN A 216 -17.90 -37.81 30.04
CA ASN A 216 -18.71 -37.69 31.26
C ASN A 216 -18.90 -39.01 32.04
N ARG A 217 -18.30 -40.12 31.58
CA ARG A 217 -18.36 -41.44 32.25
C ARG A 217 -17.09 -41.79 33.03
N LYS A 218 -16.13 -40.87 33.13
CA LYS A 218 -14.97 -40.99 34.03
C LYS A 218 -15.16 -40.11 35.27
#